data_AF-A0A0V8RVC8-F1
#
_entry.id   AF-A0A0V8RVC8-F1
#
_cell.length_a   1.000
_cell.length_b   1.000
_cell.length_c   1.000
_cell.angle_alpha   90.00
_cell.angle_beta   90.00
_cell.angle_gamma   90.00
#
_symmetry.space_group_name_H-M   'P 1'
#
loop_
_entity.id
_entity.type
_entity.pdbx_description
1 polymer ?
#
loop_
_entity_poly.entity_id
_entity_poly.type
_entity_poly.pdbx_seq_one_letter_code
_entity_poly.pdbx_strand_id
1 'polypeptide(L)'
;MAVRLARVNIFGGFASLDEGGSAALDAYDSPVETLARLSCKYIGLLACGPKPAALRALRLLAGDLYAAYTGMGLQGLVVEERRYRDLGTVLLVIPPGCERPEIELRAGGEGVFDVRVSCGGAGYECGLVCQ
;
A
#
# COMPACT_ATOMS: atom_id res chain seq x y z
N MET A 1 -15.71 0.56 -13.25
CA MET A 1 -14.24 0.80 -13.34
C MET A 1 -13.57 0.48 -12.02
N ALA A 2 -12.82 -0.62 -11.97
CA ALA A 2 -12.04 -1.05 -10.81
C ALA A 2 -10.55 -0.95 -11.16
N VAL A 3 -9.79 -0.20 -10.36
CA VAL A 3 -8.33 -0.06 -10.51
C VAL A 3 -7.69 -1.44 -10.30
N ARG A 4 -6.90 -1.88 -11.28
CA ARG A 4 -6.11 -3.11 -11.21
C ARG A 4 -4.69 -2.77 -10.77
N LEU A 5 -4.20 -3.49 -9.75
CA LEU A 5 -2.83 -3.38 -9.24
C LEU A 5 -1.94 -4.36 -10.00
N ALA A 6 -0.84 -3.87 -10.56
CA ALA A 6 0.24 -4.69 -11.09
C ALA A 6 1.40 -4.68 -10.07
N ARG A 7 1.90 -5.87 -9.73
CA ARG A 7 3.11 -6.18 -8.96
C ARG A 7 3.49 -5.20 -7.83
N VAL A 8 3.37 -5.65 -6.57
CA VAL A 8 3.93 -4.93 -5.42
C VAL A 8 5.35 -5.43 -5.16
N ASN A 9 6.33 -4.54 -5.15
CA ASN A 9 7.68 -4.83 -4.69
C ASN A 9 7.89 -4.11 -3.36
N ILE A 10 8.20 -4.86 -2.31
CA ILE A 10 8.54 -4.33 -1.00
C ILE A 10 10.07 -4.23 -0.93
N PHE A 11 10.61 -3.04 -0.65
CA PHE A 11 12.05 -2.80 -0.62
C PHE A 11 12.47 -2.16 0.71
N GLY A 12 13.65 -2.54 1.21
CA GLY A 12 14.11 -2.19 2.55
C GLY A 12 13.62 -3.18 3.61
N GLY A 13 14.39 -3.34 4.68
CA GLY A 13 14.06 -4.29 5.75
C GLY A 13 12.83 -3.86 6.53
N PHE A 14 11.69 -4.46 6.25
CA PHE A 14 10.59 -4.60 7.21
C PHE A 14 10.91 -5.85 8.03
N ALA A 15 11.83 -5.77 8.99
CA ALA A 15 12.24 -6.95 9.75
C ALA A 15 11.02 -7.53 10.50
N SER A 16 10.70 -8.82 10.43
CA SER A 16 11.50 -9.98 10.00
C SER A 16 10.97 -10.68 8.74
N LEU A 17 11.77 -10.64 7.67
CA LEU A 17 11.88 -11.70 6.68
C LEU A 17 12.58 -12.88 7.35
N ASP A 18 11.85 -13.92 7.71
CA ASP A 18 12.43 -15.26 7.79
C ASP A 18 11.44 -16.26 7.18
N GLU A 19 12.03 -17.10 6.34
CA GLU A 19 11.48 -18.22 5.56
C GLU A 19 10.84 -17.88 4.20
N GLY A 20 11.53 -18.38 3.17
CA GLY A 20 11.40 -17.96 1.79
C GLY A 20 10.31 -18.65 0.99
N GLY A 21 10.16 -18.17 -0.24
CA GLY A 21 9.33 -18.79 -1.25
C GLY A 21 8.77 -17.79 -2.25
N SER A 22 9.43 -17.71 -3.41
CA SER A 22 8.84 -17.13 -4.61
C SER A 22 7.86 -18.15 -5.21
N ALA A 23 6.57 -17.84 -5.22
CA ALA A 23 5.62 -18.26 -6.26
C ALA A 23 4.28 -17.53 -6.05
N ALA A 24 3.73 -17.01 -7.14
CA ALA A 24 2.31 -16.69 -7.34
C ALA A 24 1.47 -16.44 -6.06
N LEU A 25 1.47 -15.18 -5.59
CA LEU A 25 0.75 -14.78 -4.39
C LEU A 25 -0.78 -14.94 -4.53
N ASP A 26 -1.27 -15.97 -3.85
CA ASP A 26 -2.62 -16.00 -3.30
C ASP A 26 -2.82 -14.75 -2.44
N ALA A 27 -3.98 -14.10 -2.53
CA ALA A 27 -4.20 -12.74 -1.99
C ALA A 27 -4.20 -12.63 -0.45
N TYR A 28 -3.80 -13.69 0.27
CA TYR A 28 -3.86 -13.80 1.72
C TYR A 28 -2.62 -14.41 2.37
N ASP A 29 -1.57 -14.80 1.62
CA ASP A 29 -0.40 -15.47 2.24
C ASP A 29 0.54 -14.50 2.97
N SER A 30 0.54 -13.20 2.62
CA SER A 30 1.32 -12.18 3.32
C SER A 30 0.42 -11.00 3.74
N PRO A 31 0.10 -10.86 5.05
CA PRO A 31 -0.75 -9.76 5.51
C PRO A 31 -0.10 -8.39 5.27
N VAL A 32 1.24 -8.32 5.31
CA VAL A 32 2.01 -7.12 4.97
C VAL A 32 1.79 -6.72 3.52
N GLU A 33 1.91 -7.67 2.59
CA GLU A 33 1.75 -7.39 1.17
C GLU A 33 0.30 -7.02 0.83
N THR A 34 -0.67 -7.70 1.43
CA THR A 34 -2.09 -7.37 1.24
C THR A 34 -2.40 -5.96 1.73
N LEU A 35 -1.88 -5.54 2.88
CA LEU A 35 -2.03 -4.17 3.36
C LEU A 35 -1.36 -3.17 2.41
N ALA A 36 -0.14 -3.44 1.95
CA ALA A 36 0.56 -2.58 0.98
C ALA A 36 -0.23 -2.44 -0.34
N ARG A 37 -0.79 -3.54 -0.85
CA ARG A 37 -1.70 -3.55 -2.02
C ARG A 37 -2.93 -2.67 -1.79
N LEU A 38 -3.55 -2.74 -0.61
CA LEU A 38 -4.70 -1.91 -0.27
C LEU A 38 -4.33 -0.42 -0.23
N SER A 39 -3.19 -0.06 0.35
CA SER A 39 -2.67 1.31 0.31
C SER A 39 -2.42 1.78 -1.13
N CYS A 40 -1.76 0.98 -1.96
CA CYS A 40 -1.56 1.27 -3.38
C CYS A 40 -2.87 1.52 -4.12
N LYS A 41 -3.89 0.70 -3.88
CA LYS A 41 -5.21 0.87 -4.49
C LYS A 41 -5.89 2.14 -4.02
N TYR A 42 -5.70 2.50 -2.74
CA TYR A 42 -6.20 3.74 -2.18
C TYR A 42 -5.59 4.95 -2.89
N ILE A 43 -4.26 4.97 -3.04
CA ILE A 43 -3.53 6.02 -3.77
C ILE A 43 -3.99 6.09 -5.22
N GLY A 44 -4.14 4.93 -5.88
CA GLY A 44 -4.60 4.85 -7.25
C GLY A 44 -6.00 5.41 -7.47
N LEU A 45 -6.93 5.15 -6.55
CA LEU A 45 -8.26 5.75 -6.63
C LEU A 45 -8.21 7.26 -6.47
N LEU A 46 -7.31 7.80 -5.64
CA LEU A 46 -7.14 9.25 -5.53
C LEU A 46 -6.53 9.84 -6.81
N ALA A 47 -5.53 9.19 -7.39
CA ALA A 47 -4.83 9.67 -8.59
C ALA A 47 -5.67 9.53 -9.88
N CYS A 48 -6.34 8.39 -10.09
CA CYS A 48 -7.13 8.13 -11.30
C CYS A 48 -8.52 8.79 -11.29
N GLY A 49 -8.99 9.27 -10.13
CA GLY A 49 -10.34 9.83 -9.96
C GLY A 49 -11.05 9.27 -8.73
N PRO A 50 -11.26 10.08 -7.68
CA PRO A 50 -11.68 9.59 -6.37
C PRO A 50 -13.08 8.98 -6.43
N LYS A 51 -13.21 7.81 -5.79
CA LYS A 51 -14.49 7.09 -5.62
C LYS A 51 -14.77 6.94 -4.12
N PRO A 52 -15.53 7.86 -3.48
CA PRO A 52 -15.67 7.91 -2.03
C PRO A 52 -16.11 6.58 -1.40
N ALA A 53 -17.06 5.88 -2.03
CA ALA A 53 -17.52 4.58 -1.54
C ALA A 53 -16.41 3.51 -1.57
N ALA A 54 -15.59 3.48 -2.62
CA ALA A 54 -14.47 2.55 -2.73
C ALA A 54 -13.35 2.90 -1.74
N LEU A 55 -13.04 4.19 -1.57
CA LEU A 55 -12.06 4.66 -0.58
C LEU A 55 -12.48 4.28 0.85
N ARG A 56 -13.77 4.43 1.18
CA ARG A 56 -14.31 4.01 2.48
C ARG A 56 -14.20 2.50 2.68
N ALA A 57 -14.56 1.71 1.68
CA ALA A 57 -14.46 0.25 1.75
C ALA A 57 -13.01 -0.23 1.97
N LEU A 58 -12.04 0.40 1.28
CA LEU A 58 -10.62 0.08 1.45
C LEU A 58 -10.11 0.43 2.86
N ARG A 59 -10.54 1.57 3.43
CA ARG A 59 -10.18 1.95 4.80
C ARG A 59 -10.66 0.94 5.82
N LEU A 60 -11.93 0.54 5.72
CA LEU A 60 -12.51 -0.46 6.62
C LEU A 60 -11.78 -1.80 6.48
N LEU A 61 -11.58 -2.28 5.25
CA LEU A 61 -10.90 -3.54 4.99
C LEU A 61 -9.45 -3.55 5.51
N ALA A 62 -8.70 -2.46 5.32
CA ALA A 62 -7.35 -2.35 5.83
C ALA A 62 -7.31 -2.29 7.36
N GLY A 63 -8.27 -1.60 7.99
CA GLY A 63 -8.42 -1.56 9.44
C GLY A 63 -8.73 -2.94 10.03
N ASP A 64 -9.69 -3.67 9.44
CA ASP A 64 -10.08 -5.01 9.88
C ASP A 64 -8.92 -6.01 9.73
N LEU A 65 -8.20 -5.96 8.60
CA LEU A 65 -7.01 -6.79 8.38
C LEU A 65 -5.90 -6.42 9.37
N TYR A 66 -5.61 -5.15 9.55
CA TYR A 66 -4.60 -4.72 10.51
C TYR A 66 -4.94 -5.24 11.91
N ALA A 67 -6.18 -5.07 12.38
CA ALA A 67 -6.64 -5.56 13.67
C ALA A 67 -6.54 -7.10 13.79
N ALA A 68 -6.93 -7.84 12.75
CA ALA A 68 -6.89 -9.30 12.75
C ALA A 68 -5.45 -9.87 12.83
N TYR A 69 -4.47 -9.17 12.24
CA TYR A 69 -3.07 -9.62 12.17
C TYR A 69 -2.13 -8.85 13.10
N THR A 70 -2.67 -7.94 13.95
CA THR A 70 -1.88 -7.24 14.96
C THR A 70 -1.29 -8.27 15.94
N GLY A 71 0.03 -8.45 15.92
CA GLY A 71 0.76 -9.39 16.79
C GLY A 71 1.12 -10.75 16.19
N MET A 72 0.57 -11.14 15.03
CA MET A 72 0.82 -12.46 14.39
C MET A 72 1.62 -12.41 13.08
N GLY A 73 2.00 -11.23 12.60
CA GLY A 73 2.76 -11.09 11.35
C GLY A 73 3.00 -9.65 10.86
N LEU A 74 2.49 -8.65 11.60
CA LEU A 74 2.64 -7.22 11.29
C LEU A 74 3.58 -6.50 12.25
N GLN A 75 4.52 -7.21 12.88
CA GLN A 75 5.48 -6.59 13.81
C GLN A 75 6.29 -5.52 13.08
N GLY A 76 6.26 -4.28 13.57
CA GLY A 76 6.98 -3.17 12.95
C GLY A 76 6.26 -2.49 11.79
N LEU A 77 4.93 -2.63 11.70
CA LEU A 77 4.10 -1.89 10.74
C LEU A 77 2.87 -1.29 11.40
N VAL A 78 2.44 -0.14 10.88
CA VAL A 78 1.19 0.53 11.25
C VAL A 78 0.44 0.95 10.00
N VAL A 79 -0.90 0.97 10.11
CA VAL A 79 -1.77 1.57 9.10
C VAL A 79 -2.16 2.97 9.57
N GLU A 80 -1.79 3.99 8.80
CA GLU A 80 -2.05 5.39 9.15
C GLU A 80 -2.71 6.16 8.01
N GLU A 81 -3.57 7.10 8.35
CA GLU A 81 -4.06 8.11 7.40
C GLU A 81 -3.19 9.37 7.48
N ARG A 82 -2.62 9.77 6.35
CA ARG A 82 -1.79 10.99 6.25
C ARG A 82 -2.33 11.91 5.16
N ARG A 83 -2.26 13.22 5.39
CA ARG A 83 -2.74 14.22 4.44
C ARG A 83 -1.60 14.75 3.59
N TYR A 84 -1.73 14.62 2.29
CA TYR A 84 -0.84 15.18 1.28
C TYR A 84 -1.53 16.33 0.54
N ARG A 85 -0.75 17.31 0.11
CA ARG A 85 -1.28 18.52 -0.55
C ARG A 85 -2.03 18.20 -1.83
N ASP A 86 -1.46 17.33 -2.67
CA ASP A 86 -1.96 17.09 -4.02
C ASP A 86 -2.84 15.83 -4.13
N LEU A 87 -2.75 14.90 -3.16
CA LEU A 87 -3.52 13.66 -3.14
C LEU A 87 -4.66 13.65 -2.10
N GLY A 88 -4.66 14.58 -1.14
CA GLY A 88 -5.58 14.55 -0.01
C GLY A 88 -5.18 13.54 1.06
N THR A 89 -6.16 12.97 1.78
CA THR A 89 -5.90 11.98 2.84
C THR A 89 -5.69 10.61 2.24
N VAL A 90 -4.48 10.07 2.41
CA VAL A 90 -4.03 8.77 1.91
C VAL A 90 -3.91 7.78 3.06
N LEU A 91 -4.36 6.55 2.84
CA LEU A 91 -4.10 5.41 3.73
C LEU A 91 -2.74 4.79 3.40
N LEU A 92 -1.84 4.71 4.37
CA LEU A 92 -0.47 4.22 4.22
C LEU A 92 -0.17 3.05 5.16
N VAL A 93 0.76 2.21 4.73
CA VAL A 93 1.30 1.09 5.52
C VAL A 93 2.79 1.35 5.73
N ILE A 94 3.17 1.78 6.92
CA ILE A 94 4.52 2.31 7.17
C ILE A 94 5.09 1.75 8.48
N PRO A 95 6.41 1.79 8.67
CA PRO A 95 7.00 1.48 9.95
C PRO A 95 6.51 2.44 11.06
N PRO A 96 6.39 1.97 12.32
CA PRO A 96 6.06 2.83 13.45
C PRO A 96 7.14 3.92 13.60
N GLY A 97 6.70 5.13 13.95
CA GLY A 97 7.62 6.27 14.09
C GLY A 97 8.09 6.88 12.76
N CYS A 98 7.53 6.45 11.63
CA CYS A 98 7.72 7.12 10.35
C CYS A 98 7.15 8.55 10.38
N GLU A 99 8.01 9.55 10.55
CA GLU A 99 7.59 10.96 10.64
C GLU A 99 7.22 11.55 9.28
N ARG A 100 7.99 11.20 8.24
CA ARG A 100 7.90 11.77 6.89
C ARG A 100 7.81 10.67 5.83
N PRO A 101 6.64 10.03 5.69
CA PRO A 101 6.39 9.17 4.55
C PRO A 101 6.30 9.99 3.26
N GLU A 102 7.02 9.55 2.23
CA GLU A 102 7.04 10.16 0.91
C GLU A 102 6.23 9.30 -0.06
N ILE A 103 5.44 9.94 -0.92
CA ILE A 103 4.71 9.30 -2.00
C ILE A 103 5.19 9.91 -3.30
N GLU A 104 5.77 9.09 -4.15
CA GLU A 104 6.10 9.47 -5.51
C GLU A 104 5.11 8.80 -6.47
N LEU A 105 4.50 9.61 -7.33
CA LEU A 105 3.70 9.14 -8.45
C LEU A 105 4.50 9.39 -9.72
N ARG A 106 4.89 8.31 -10.38
CA ARG A 106 5.59 8.36 -11.66
C ARG A 106 4.61 7.91 -12.74
N ALA A 107 4.51 8.70 -13.80
CA ALA A 107 3.81 8.24 -14.99
C ALA A 107 4.59 7.04 -15.55
N GLY A 108 3.94 5.88 -15.60
CA GLY A 108 4.44 4.72 -16.29
C GLY A 108 4.14 4.82 -17.79
N GLY A 109 3.99 3.68 -18.45
CA GLY A 109 3.47 3.61 -19.82
C GLY A 109 2.00 4.07 -19.92
N GLU A 110 1.38 3.87 -21.09
CA GLU A 110 -0.01 4.30 -21.34
C GLU A 110 -0.99 3.81 -20.27
N GLY A 111 -1.61 4.76 -19.54
CA GLY A 111 -2.61 4.46 -18.51
C GLY A 111 -2.05 3.81 -17.23
N VAL A 112 -0.73 3.73 -17.09
CA VAL A 112 -0.04 3.14 -15.94
C VAL A 112 0.59 4.22 -15.07
N PHE A 113 0.46 4.10 -13.75
CA PHE A 113 1.17 4.91 -12.76
C PHE A 113 2.01 3.98 -11.88
N ASP A 114 3.29 4.29 -11.74
CA ASP A 114 4.14 3.66 -10.75
C ASP A 114 4.08 4.50 -9.47
N VAL A 115 3.61 3.88 -8.40
CA VAL A 115 3.50 4.51 -7.09
C VAL A 115 4.56 3.94 -6.20
N ARG A 116 5.37 4.83 -5.63
CA ARG A 116 6.38 4.48 -4.64
C ARG A 116 6.05 5.17 -3.33
N VAL A 117 5.95 4.39 -2.26
CA VAL A 117 5.85 4.90 -0.90
C VAL A 117 7.15 4.57 -0.18
N SER A 118 7.77 5.57 0.45
CA SER A 118 9.02 5.39 1.18
C SER A 118 9.02 6.10 2.51
N CYS A 119 9.73 5.53 3.48
CA CYS A 119 10.03 6.16 4.75
C CYS A 119 11.35 5.64 5.33
N GLY A 120 12.36 6.52 5.41
CA GLY A 120 13.63 6.22 6.09
C GLY A 120 14.37 4.97 5.57
N GLY A 121 14.20 4.61 4.30
CA GLY A 121 14.85 3.45 3.67
C GLY A 121 13.98 2.19 3.55
N ALA A 122 12.79 2.17 4.15
CA ALA A 122 11.77 1.15 3.92
C ALA A 122 10.69 1.68 2.98
N GLY A 123 10.07 0.81 2.19
CA GLY A 123 9.01 1.24 1.29
C GLY A 123 8.42 0.11 0.45
N TYR A 124 7.42 0.49 -0.33
CA TYR A 124 6.81 -0.40 -1.31
C TYR A 124 6.51 0.37 -2.58
N GLU A 125 6.56 -0.35 -3.69
CA GLU A 125 6.27 0.17 -5.02
C GLU A 125 5.24 -0.73 -5.69
N CYS A 126 4.35 -0.10 -6.45
CA CYS A 126 3.28 -0.79 -7.14
C CYS A 126 2.92 -0.07 -8.44
N GLY A 127 2.70 -0.86 -9.48
CA GLY A 127 2.12 -0.38 -10.73
C GLY A 127 0.60 -0.32 -10.61
N LEU A 128 0.00 0.75 -11.09
CA LEU A 128 -1.44 0.96 -11.10
C LEU A 128 -1.90 1.19 -12.53
N VAL A 129 -2.99 0.55 -12.94
CA VAL A 129 -3.62 0.86 -14.23
C VAL A 129 -4.92 1.63 -13.99
N CYS A 130 -4.97 2.86 -14.49
CA CYS A 130 -6.20 3.65 -14.50
C CYS A 130 -7.09 3.15 -15.65
N GLN A 131 -8.06 2.29 -15.33
CA GLN A 131 -9.08 1.80 -16.26
C GLN A 131 -10.47 2.25 -15.88
#